data_AF-A0A829D354-F1
#
_entry.id   AF-A0A829D354-F1
#
_cell.length_a   1.000
_cell.length_b   1.000
_cell.length_c   1.000
_cell.angle_alpha   90.00
_cell.angle_beta   90.00
_cell.angle_gamma   90.00
#
_symmetry.space_group_name_H-M   'P 1'
#
loop_
_entity.id
_entity.type
_entity.pdbx_description
1 polymer ?
#
loop_
_entity_poly.entity_id
_entity_poly.type
_entity_poly.pdbx_seq_one_letter_code
_entity_poly.pdbx_strand_id
1 'polypeptide(L)' 'MSEEEITLIYKGKSLPISKQYMEIEVKNVWNALNLLRNRIVEDCKTSYLIKI' A
#
# COMPACT_ATOMS: atom_id res chain seq x y z
N MET A 1 2.46 12.05 12.58
CA MET A 1 2.41 10.58 12.45
C MET A 1 3.83 10.09 12.51
N SER A 2 4.15 9.13 13.37
CA SER A 2 5.51 8.60 13.49
C SER A 2 5.70 7.30 12.71
N GLU A 3 6.96 6.91 12.49
CA GLU A 3 7.29 5.65 11.80
C GLU A 3 6.80 4.42 12.58
N GLU A 4 6.78 4.48 13.91
CA GLU A 4 6.25 3.42 14.77
C GLU A 4 4.74 3.25 14.55
N GLU A 5 3.99 4.34 14.43
CA GLU A 5 2.55 4.31 14.16
C GLU A 5 2.25 3.71 12.78
N ILE A 6 3.02 4.07 11.76
CA ILE A 6 2.92 3.48 10.43
C ILE A 6 3.24 1.98 10.48
N THR A 7 4.26 1.60 11.24
CA THR A 7 4.65 0.19 11.45
C THR A 7 3.56 -0.61 12.15
N LEU A 8 2.85 -0.02 13.11
CA LEU A 8 1.70 -0.65 13.77
C LEU A 8 0.57 -0.91 12.76
N ILE A 9 0.23 0.08 11.93
CA ILE A 9 -0.79 -0.05 10.88
C ILE A 9 -0.40 -1.17 9.90
N TYR A 10 0.87 -1.20 9.48
CA TYR A 10 1.38 -2.25 8.59
C TYR A 10 1.30 -3.65 9.20
N LYS A 11 1.49 -3.78 10.52
CA LYS A 11 1.31 -5.03 11.29
C LYS A 11 -0.17 -5.39 11.54
N GLY A 12 -1.12 -4.64 10.99
CA GLY A 12 -2.55 -4.86 11.16
C GLY A 12 -3.11 -4.40 12.50
N LYS A 13 -2.36 -3.59 13.26
CA LYS A 13 -2.84 -2.98 14.51
C LYS A 13 -3.48 -1.63 14.20
N SER A 14 -4.53 -1.29 14.96
CA SER A 14 -5.18 0.01 14.84
C SER A 14 -4.59 1.04 15.80
N LEU A 15 -4.67 2.30 15.38
CA LEU A 15 -4.33 3.45 16.20
C LEU A 15 -5.50 3.82 17.13
N PRO A 16 -5.25 4.65 18.16
CA PRO A 16 -6.31 5.20 18.99
C PRO A 16 -7.37 5.95 18.18
N ILE A 17 -8.59 6.07 18.71
CA ILE A 17 -9.74 6.72 18.05
C ILE A 17 -9.39 8.13 17.53
N SER A 18 -8.60 8.89 18.30
CA SER A 18 -8.14 10.24 17.91
C SER A 18 -7.29 10.29 16.63
N LYS A 19 -6.81 9.14 16.15
CA LYS A 19 -5.95 8.99 14.97
C LYS A 19 -6.53 8.04 13.92
N GLN A 20 -7.82 7.68 13.99
CA GLN A 20 -8.44 6.80 12.99
C GLN A 20 -8.40 7.37 11.57
N TYR A 21 -8.61 8.69 11.42
CA TYR A 21 -8.50 9.32 10.11
C TYR A 21 -7.10 9.16 9.52
N MET A 22 -6.06 9.36 10.34
CA MET A 22 -4.67 9.13 9.95
C MET A 22 -4.41 7.66 9.54
N GLU A 23 -4.98 6.70 10.27
CA GLU A 23 -4.89 5.28 9.91
C GLU A 23 -5.53 4.99 8.54
N ILE A 24 -6.67 5.61 8.25
CA ILE A 24 -7.35 5.48 6.96
C ILE A 24 -6.47 6.02 5.83
N GLU A 25 -5.88 7.20 6.00
CA GLU A 25 -5.01 7.82 4.99
C GLU A 25 -3.78 6.96 4.69
N VAL A 26 -3.14 6.37 5.71
CA VAL A 26 -2.01 5.45 5.51
C VAL A 26 -2.43 4.23 4.70
N LYS A 27 -3.59 3.64 5.01
CA LYS A 27 -4.11 2.49 4.26
C LYS A 27 -4.43 2.85 2.82
N ASN A 28 -4.97 4.05 2.57
CA ASN A 28 -5.27 4.54 1.23
C ASN A 28 -3.99 4.67 0.39
N VAL A 29 -2.95 5.30 0.93
CA VAL A 29 -1.64 5.42 0.26
C VAL A 29 -1.03 4.04 0.01
N TRP A 30 -1.05 3.16 1.01
CA TRP A 30 -0.54 1.80 0.88
C TRP A 30 -1.26 1.02 -0.24
N ASN A 31 -2.58 1.12 -0.32
CA ASN A 31 -3.37 0.48 -1.37
C ASN A 31 -3.05 1.05 -2.75
N ALA A 32 -2.94 2.37 -2.89
CA ALA A 32 -2.56 3.00 -4.15
C ALA A 32 -1.17 2.53 -4.65
N LEU A 33 -0.19 2.44 -3.75
CA LEU A 33 1.14 1.92 -4.09
C LEU A 33 1.11 0.45 -4.53
N ASN A 34 0.30 -0.38 -3.87
CA ASN A 34 0.14 -1.78 -4.28
C ASN A 34 -0.54 -1.91 -5.64
N LEU A 35 -1.54 -1.09 -5.95
CA LEU A 35 -2.17 -1.05 -7.26
C LEU A 35 -1.16 -0.67 -8.35
N LEU A 36 -0.34 0.35 -8.11
CA LEU A 36 0.75 0.76 -9.00
C LEU A 36 1.75 -0.39 -9.22
N ARG A 37 2.19 -1.03 -8.14
CA ARG A 37 3.10 -2.18 -8.21
C ARG A 37 2.51 -3.31 -9.05
N ASN A 38 1.26 -3.68 -8.80
CA ASN A 38 0.60 -4.77 -9.51
C ASN A 38 0.51 -4.47 -11.01
N ARG A 39 0.14 -3.24 -11.37
CA ARG A 39 0.11 -2.80 -12.77
C ARG A 39 1.47 -2.90 -13.45
N ILE A 40 2.54 -2.44 -12.80
CA ILE A 40 3.90 -2.54 -13.35
C ILE A 40 4.29 -4.02 -13.57
N VAL A 41 3.95 -4.90 -12.62
CA VAL A 41 4.24 -6.34 -12.74
C VAL A 41 3.44 -6.98 -13.87
N GLU A 42 2.17 -6.63 -14.03
CA GLU A 42 1.30 -7.13 -15.12
C GLU A 42 1.78 -6.63 -16.49
N ASP A 43 2.11 -5.34 -16.62
CA ASP A 43 2.65 -4.75 -17.85
C ASP A 43 3.98 -5.41 -18.22
N CYS A 44 4.83 -5.69 -17.24
CA CYS A 44 6.10 -6.39 -17.44
C CYS A 44 5.89 -7.83 -17.95
N LYS A 45 4.99 -8.61 -17.33
CA LYS A 45 4.63 -9.96 -17.81
C LYS A 45 4.09 -9.94 -19.22
N THR A 46 3.23 -8.97 -19.55
CA THR A 46 2.64 -8.82 -20.87
C THR A 46 3.71 -8.47 -21.92
N SER A 47 4.67 -7.61 -21.57
CA SER A 47 5.81 -7.29 -22.44
C SER A 47 6.69 -8.51 -22.76
N TYR A 48 6.87 -9.43 -21.83
CA TYR A 48 7.60 -10.68 -22.08
C TYR A 48 6.84 -11.66 -22.98
N LEU A 49 5.51 -11.68 -22.92
CA LEU A 49 4.69 -12.57 -23.76
C LEU A 49 4.59 -12.11 -25.22
N ILE A 50 4.66 -10.80 -25.49
CA ILE A 50 4.60 -10.24 -26.86
C ILE A 50 5.94 -10.38 -27.62
N LYS A 51 7.03 -10.68 -26.91
CA LYS A 51 8.38 -10.81 -27.49
C LYS A 51 8.76 -12.23 -27.94
N ILE A 52 7.85 -13.21 -27.83
CA ILE A 52 8.02 -14.60 -28.31
C ILE A 52 7.17 -14.78 -29.56
#